data_AF-A0A5N5T2P8-F1
#
_entry.id   AF-A0A5N5T2P8-F1
#
_cell.length_a   1.000
_cell.length_b   1.000
_cell.length_c   1.000
_cell.angle_alpha   90.00
_cell.angle_beta   90.00
_cell.angle_gamma   90.00
#
_symmetry.space_group_name_H-M   'P 1'
#
loop_
_entity.id
_entity.type
_entity.pdbx_description
1 polymer ?
#
loop_
_entity_poly.entity_id
_entity_poly.type
_entity_poly.pdbx_seq_one_letter_code
_entity_poly.pdbx_strand_id
1 'polypeptide(L)'
;FTMGIPDTVMGLTLIAVGVSVPDALSSLCVVKQGFGDMAVSNAIGSNVFDILICLGLPWFIKTAMVDPGSIVPVESRGLTYSTLSLFSTVVFLIGATHWNGWKLDVKYGIVLMVWYLIFMIFASLYELNVFGEFNPPVCKSSY
;
A
#
# COMPACT_ATOMS: atom_id res chain seq x y z
N PHE A 1 3.07 -22.74 -10.66
CA PHE A 1 3.99 -22.60 -9.50
C PHE A 1 5.44 -22.78 -9.94
N THR A 2 6.10 -21.74 -10.48
CA THR A 2 7.44 -21.90 -11.10
C THR A 2 8.61 -21.52 -10.17
N MET A 3 8.37 -20.90 -9.00
CA MET A 3 9.44 -20.54 -8.04
C MET A 3 9.20 -20.93 -6.58
N GLY A 4 8.09 -21.60 -6.22
CA GLY A 4 7.82 -21.98 -4.83
C GLY A 4 7.62 -20.82 -3.85
N ILE A 5 7.51 -19.58 -4.36
CA ILE A 5 7.20 -18.37 -3.58
C ILE A 5 5.67 -18.28 -3.48
N PRO A 6 5.10 -18.00 -2.29
CA PRO A 6 3.67 -17.78 -2.13
C PRO A 6 3.19 -16.62 -3.02
N ASP A 7 2.05 -16.79 -3.71
CA ASP A 7 1.50 -15.77 -4.62
C ASP A 7 1.27 -14.43 -3.90
N THR A 8 0.92 -14.47 -2.61
CA THR A 8 0.78 -13.30 -1.74
C THR A 8 2.09 -12.53 -1.59
N VAL A 9 3.21 -13.24 -1.41
CA VAL A 9 4.54 -12.63 -1.27
C VAL A 9 4.97 -12.02 -2.60
N MET A 10 4.71 -12.69 -3.72
CA MET A 10 5.00 -12.18 -5.06
C MET A 10 4.21 -10.90 -5.36
N GLY A 11 2.93 -10.85 -5.00
CA GLY A 11 2.08 -9.67 -5.14
C GLY A 11 2.51 -8.51 -4.23
N LEU A 12 2.81 -8.79 -2.96
CA LEU A 12 3.22 -7.78 -1.99
C LEU A 12 4.62 -7.20 -2.23
N THR A 13 5.51 -7.92 -2.92
CA THR A 13 6.90 -7.50 -3.10
C THR A 13 7.21 -7.14 -4.55
N LEU A 14 7.18 -8.09 -5.48
CA LEU A 14 7.63 -7.86 -6.85
C LEU A 14 6.67 -6.96 -7.62
N ILE A 15 5.36 -7.21 -7.51
CA ILE A 15 4.35 -6.38 -8.20
C ILE A 15 4.30 -4.99 -7.56
N ALA A 16 4.27 -4.92 -6.23
CA ALA A 16 4.26 -3.64 -5.51
C ALA A 16 5.50 -2.78 -5.81
N VAL A 17 6.71 -3.36 -5.77
CA VAL A 17 7.95 -2.65 -6.10
C VAL A 17 7.94 -2.19 -7.56
N GLY A 18 7.44 -3.02 -8.48
CA GLY A 18 7.35 -2.68 -9.90
C GLY A 18 6.52 -1.43 -10.20
N VAL A 19 5.46 -1.18 -9.41
CA VAL A 19 4.61 0.01 -9.53
C VAL A 19 5.22 1.21 -8.79
N SER A 20 5.68 1.03 -7.56
CA SER A 20 6.13 2.16 -6.73
C SER A 20 7.51 2.72 -7.09
N VAL A 21 8.42 1.93 -7.68
CA VAL A 21 9.75 2.40 -8.07
C VAL A 21 9.71 3.50 -9.15
N PRO A 22 9.02 3.32 -10.30
CA PRO A 22 8.95 4.38 -11.30
C PRO A 22 8.25 5.65 -10.78
N ASP A 23 7.23 5.51 -9.93
CA ASP A 23 6.55 6.66 -9.29
C ASP A 23 7.48 7.43 -8.34
N ALA A 24 8.29 6.72 -7.57
CA ALA A 24 9.30 7.33 -6.70
C ALA A 24 10.37 8.07 -7.51
N LEU A 25 10.82 7.48 -8.63
CA LEU A 25 11.79 8.11 -9.53
C LEU A 25 11.22 9.36 -10.22
N SER A 26 9.97 9.30 -10.67
CA SER A 26 9.26 10.45 -11.26
C SER A 26 9.16 11.60 -10.26
N SER A 27 8.71 11.29 -9.04
CA SER A 27 8.59 12.28 -7.96
C SER A 27 9.95 12.88 -7.59
N LEU A 28 11.01 12.07 -7.52
CA LEU A 28 12.37 12.55 -7.25
C LEU A 28 12.92 13.47 -8.36
N CYS A 29 12.61 13.17 -9.63
CA CYS A 29 12.99 14.00 -10.76
C CYS A 29 12.35 15.40 -10.68
N VAL A 30 11.06 15.45 -10.35
CA VAL A 30 10.29 16.69 -10.21
C VAL A 30 10.78 17.51 -9.00
N VAL A 31 11.11 16.87 -7.87
CA VAL A 31 11.73 17.56 -6.72
C VAL A 31 13.07 18.19 -7.11
N LYS A 32 13.92 17.49 -7.87
CA LYS A 32 15.22 18.04 -8.32
C LYS A 32 15.09 19.27 -9.22
N GLN A 33 13.94 19.45 -9.87
CA GLN A 33 13.64 20.62 -10.69
C GLN A 33 13.07 21.79 -9.87
N GLY A 34 12.93 21.64 -8.54
CA GLY A 34 12.41 22.68 -7.65
C GLY A 34 10.89 22.64 -7.44
N PHE A 35 10.19 21.68 -8.04
CA PHE A 35 8.72 21.56 -7.95
C PHE A 35 8.30 20.57 -6.86
N GLY A 36 8.69 20.83 -5.60
CA GLY A 36 8.37 19.96 -4.46
C GLY A 36 6.87 19.70 -4.27
N ASP A 37 6.04 20.73 -4.41
CA ASP A 37 4.59 20.61 -4.26
C ASP A 37 3.96 19.69 -5.33
N MET A 38 4.51 19.69 -6.54
CA MET A 38 4.08 18.80 -7.63
C MET A 38 4.49 17.36 -7.37
N ALA A 39 5.65 17.12 -6.75
CA ALA A 39 6.05 15.77 -6.38
C ALA A 39 5.16 15.18 -5.27
N VAL A 40 4.73 16.00 -4.31
CA VAL A 40 3.79 15.57 -3.27
C VAL A 40 2.41 15.29 -3.86
N SER A 41 1.92 16.13 -4.77
CA SER A 41 0.63 15.89 -5.42
C SER A 41 0.65 14.66 -6.32
N ASN A 42 1.76 14.39 -7.01
CA ASN A 42 1.94 13.17 -7.79
C ASN A 42 1.92 11.92 -6.92
N ALA A 43 2.65 11.92 -5.79
CA ALA A 43 2.70 10.79 -4.87
C ALA A 43 1.35 10.49 -4.20
N ILE A 44 0.55 11.52 -3.89
CA ILE A 44 -0.82 11.33 -3.36
C ILE A 44 -1.75 10.86 -4.48
N GLY A 45 -1.66 11.49 -5.66
CA GLY A 45 -2.52 11.22 -6.81
C GLY A 45 -2.37 9.79 -7.36
N SER A 46 -1.14 9.26 -7.46
CA SER A 46 -0.91 7.89 -7.96
C SER A 46 -1.52 6.84 -7.03
N ASN A 47 -1.34 6.99 -5.71
CA ASN A 47 -1.97 6.09 -4.73
C ASN A 47 -3.51 6.14 -4.77
N VAL A 48 -4.09 7.35 -4.90
CA VAL A 48 -5.54 7.51 -5.03
C VAL A 48 -6.06 6.88 -6.32
N PHE A 49 -5.33 7.04 -7.43
CA PHE A 49 -5.64 6.43 -8.71
C PHE A 49 -5.60 4.90 -8.64
N ASP A 50 -4.57 4.32 -8.03
CA ASP A 50 -4.46 2.86 -7.87
C ASP A 50 -5.62 2.28 -7.05
N ILE A 51 -6.01 2.95 -5.97
CA ILE A 51 -7.13 2.48 -5.14
C ILE A 51 -8.46 2.56 -5.90
N LEU A 52 -8.72 3.68 -6.58
CA LEU A 52 -10.00 3.88 -7.27
C LEU A 52 -10.11 3.06 -8.56
N ILE A 53 -9.04 3.05 -9.36
CA ILE A 53 -9.05 2.48 -10.70
C ILE A 53 -8.53 1.05 -10.69
N CYS A 54 -7.37 0.76 -10.08
CA CYS A 54 -6.81 -0.59 -10.12
C CYS A 54 -7.59 -1.56 -9.21
N LEU A 55 -8.10 -1.10 -8.06
CA LEU A 55 -8.91 -1.93 -7.14
C LEU A 55 -10.42 -1.74 -7.32
N GLY A 56 -10.90 -0.49 -7.40
CA GLY A 56 -12.34 -0.20 -7.44
C GLY A 56 -13.02 -0.54 -8.78
N LEU A 57 -12.36 -0.27 -9.91
CA LEU A 57 -12.98 -0.44 -11.23
C LEU A 57 -13.25 -1.92 -11.60
N PRO A 58 -12.35 -2.89 -11.37
CA PRO A 58 -12.64 -4.30 -11.67
C PRO A 58 -13.81 -4.84 -10.86
N TRP A 59 -13.89 -4.43 -9.58
CA TRP A 59 -15.00 -4.75 -8.70
C TRP A 59 -16.31 -4.16 -9.22
N PHE A 60 -16.31 -2.87 -9.57
CA PHE A 60 -17.46 -2.20 -10.13
C PHE A 60 -17.96 -2.89 -11.41
N ILE A 61 -17.06 -3.19 -12.35
CA ILE A 61 -17.39 -3.88 -13.61
C ILE A 61 -18.00 -5.26 -13.31
N LYS A 62 -17.43 -6.03 -12.38
CA LYS A 62 -17.96 -7.35 -12.01
C LYS A 62 -19.38 -7.25 -11.45
N THR A 63 -19.61 -6.33 -10.51
CA THR A 63 -20.91 -6.14 -9.85
C THR A 63 -21.95 -5.45 -10.71
N ALA A 64 -21.54 -4.70 -11.75
CA ALA A 64 -22.44 -3.93 -12.61
C ALA A 64 -22.76 -4.61 -13.95
N MET A 65 -21.78 -5.29 -14.56
CA MET A 65 -21.92 -5.85 -15.92
C MET A 65 -21.92 -7.38 -15.96
N VAL A 66 -21.15 -8.05 -15.10
CA VAL A 66 -20.99 -9.51 -15.15
C VAL A 66 -22.06 -10.22 -14.33
N ASP A 67 -22.19 -9.84 -13.06
CA ASP A 67 -23.19 -10.39 -12.13
C ASP A 67 -23.89 -9.26 -11.34
N PRO A 68 -24.90 -8.60 -11.95
CA PRO A 68 -25.64 -7.49 -11.36
C PRO A 68 -26.21 -7.85 -9.99
N GLY A 69 -25.71 -7.19 -8.93
CA GLY A 69 -26.18 -7.41 -7.56
C GLY A 69 -25.57 -8.61 -6.83
N SER A 70 -24.55 -9.27 -7.40
CA SER A 70 -23.80 -10.29 -6.67
C SER A 70 -22.97 -9.66 -5.55
N ILE A 71 -23.03 -10.27 -4.37
CA ILE A 71 -22.08 -10.02 -3.29
C ILE A 71 -20.83 -10.86 -3.57
N VAL A 72 -19.67 -10.22 -3.63
CA VAL A 72 -18.40 -10.93 -3.68
C VAL A 72 -17.92 -11.09 -2.24
N PRO A 73 -18.06 -12.29 -1.62
CA PRO A 73 -17.65 -12.49 -0.25
C PRO A 73 -16.13 -12.39 -0.16
N VAL A 74 -15.62 -11.39 0.56
CA VAL A 74 -14.19 -11.22 0.83
C VAL A 74 -13.91 -11.72 2.24
N GLU A 75 -13.79 -13.04 2.36
CA GLU A 75 -13.43 -13.68 3.63
C GLU A 75 -11.91 -13.67 3.78
N SER A 76 -11.38 -12.62 4.41
CA SER A 76 -9.98 -12.60 4.83
C SER A 76 -9.80 -11.76 6.08
N ARG A 77 -9.45 -12.43 7.19
CA ARG A 77 -9.05 -11.79 8.45
C ARG A 77 -7.88 -10.83 8.25
N GLY A 78 -6.97 -11.15 7.32
CA GLY A 78 -5.84 -10.27 6.95
C GLY A 78 -6.31 -8.92 6.39
N LEU A 79 -7.40 -8.87 5.63
CA LEU A 79 -7.87 -7.63 4.99
C LEU A 79 -8.27 -6.57 6.02
N THR A 80 -9.00 -6.96 7.08
CA THR A 80 -9.37 -6.03 8.15
C THR A 80 -8.14 -5.44 8.84
N TYR A 81 -7.10 -6.24 9.04
CA TYR A 81 -5.86 -5.77 9.66
C TYR A 81 -5.07 -4.85 8.73
N SER A 82 -4.90 -5.21 7.45
CA SER A 82 -4.21 -4.37 6.47
C SER A 82 -4.94 -3.04 6.25
N THR A 83 -6.28 -3.03 6.21
CA THR A 83 -7.06 -1.80 6.09
C THR A 83 -6.93 -0.93 7.33
N LEU A 84 -7.03 -1.49 8.54
CA LEU A 84 -6.83 -0.74 9.78
C LEU A 84 -5.41 -0.17 9.88
N SER A 85 -4.39 -0.93 9.50
CA SER A 85 -3.01 -0.47 9.54
C SER A 85 -2.75 0.65 8.53
N LEU A 86 -3.28 0.52 7.30
CA LEU A 86 -3.20 1.58 6.28
C LEU A 86 -3.94 2.85 6.71
N PHE A 87 -5.12 2.70 7.30
CA PHE A 87 -5.87 3.86 7.80
C PHE A 87 -5.11 4.55 8.94
N SER A 88 -4.54 3.78 9.86
CA SER A 88 -3.74 4.30 10.97
C SER A 88 -2.50 5.07 10.48
N THR A 89 -1.81 4.59 9.44
CA THR A 89 -0.63 5.29 8.90
C THR A 89 -0.99 6.60 8.24
N VAL A 90 -2.11 6.66 7.51
CA VAL A 90 -2.61 7.90 6.89
C VAL A 90 -2.97 8.94 7.96
N VAL A 91 -3.72 8.52 8.99
CA VAL A 91 -4.09 9.43 10.10
C VAL A 91 -2.84 9.95 10.82
N PHE A 92 -1.87 9.09 11.07
CA PHE A 92 -0.59 9.48 11.68
C PHE A 92 0.18 10.48 10.80
N LEU A 93 0.26 10.23 9.49
CA LEU A 93 0.93 11.12 8.53
C LEU A 93 0.29 12.51 8.50
N ILE A 94 -1.03 12.58 8.43
CA ILE A 94 -1.77 13.85 8.43
C ILE A 94 -1.59 14.57 9.76
N GLY A 95 -1.67 13.85 10.88
CA GLY A 95 -1.46 14.41 12.22
C GLY A 95 -0.05 14.97 12.41
N ALA A 96 0.99 14.23 12.01
CA ALA A 96 2.38 14.66 12.08
C ALA A 96 2.64 15.89 11.18
N THR A 97 2.04 15.91 9.99
CA THR A 97 2.14 17.04 9.05
C THR A 97 1.43 18.29 9.58
N HIS A 98 0.26 18.12 10.21
CA HIS A 98 -0.47 19.22 10.84
C HIS A 98 0.33 19.81 12.02
N TRP A 99 0.98 18.97 12.83
CA TRP A 99 1.83 19.43 13.92
C TRP A 99 3.02 20.24 13.40
N ASN A 100 3.57 19.89 12.24
CA ASN A 100 4.64 20.67 11.62
C ASN A 100 4.19 21.93 10.86
N GLY A 101 2.93 22.36 11.02
CA GLY A 101 2.43 23.57 10.39
C GLY A 101 2.44 23.51 8.86
N TRP A 102 2.17 22.32 8.28
CA TRP A 102 2.07 22.10 6.83
C TRP A 102 3.33 22.43 6.02
N LYS A 103 4.50 22.41 6.67
CA LYS A 103 5.79 22.56 6.00
C LYS A 103 6.48 21.19 5.90
N LEU A 104 7.00 20.85 4.72
CA LEU A 104 7.82 19.65 4.54
C LEU A 104 9.30 20.03 4.60
N ASP A 105 9.89 19.98 5.79
CA ASP A 105 11.34 20.14 5.96
C ASP A 105 12.08 18.82 5.77
N VAL A 106 13.34 18.88 5.32
CA VAL A 106 14.20 17.69 5.15
C VAL A 106 14.31 16.88 6.45
N LYS A 107 14.31 17.53 7.62
CA LYS A 107 14.32 16.86 8.94
C LYS A 107 13.06 16.03 9.16
N TYR A 108 11.89 16.55 8.78
CA TYR A 108 10.63 15.82 8.87
C TYR A 108 10.58 14.67 7.87
N GLY A 109 11.10 14.88 6.65
CA GLY A 109 11.27 13.81 5.67
C GLY A 109 12.11 12.65 6.21
N ILE A 110 13.23 12.93 6.87
CA ILE A 110 14.08 11.88 7.49
C ILE A 110 13.34 11.16 8.62
N VAL A 111 12.65 11.88 9.50
CA VAL A 111 11.86 11.28 10.59
C VAL A 111 10.76 10.37 10.03
N LEU A 112 10.04 10.82 8.99
CA LEU A 112 9.01 10.04 8.32
C LEU A 112 9.60 8.79 7.63
N MET A 113 10.77 8.88 7.00
CA MET A 113 11.45 7.74 6.38
C MET A 113 11.89 6.69 7.42
N VAL A 114 12.45 7.13 8.55
CA VAL A 114 12.82 6.21 9.65
C VAL A 114 11.57 5.54 10.23
N TRP A 115 10.51 6.30 10.47
CA TRP A 115 9.24 5.77 10.95
C TRP A 115 8.62 4.76 9.96
N TYR A 116 8.65 5.09 8.67
CA TYR A 116 8.19 4.20 7.61
C TYR A 116 8.97 2.88 7.58
N LEU A 117 10.30 2.93 7.70
CA LEU A 117 11.12 1.72 7.75
C LEU A 117 10.79 0.85 8.98
N ILE A 118 10.63 1.47 10.16
CA ILE A 118 10.23 0.75 11.37
C ILE A 118 8.86 0.09 11.15
N PHE A 119 7.88 0.83 10.66
CA PHE A 119 6.54 0.32 10.38
C PHE A 119 6.57 -0.82 9.36
N MET A 120 7.32 -0.68 8.26
CA MET A 120 7.49 -1.71 7.24
C MET A 120 8.13 -2.99 7.79
N ILE A 121 9.14 -2.86 8.65
CA ILE A 121 9.78 -4.01 9.31
C ILE A 121 8.77 -4.72 10.23
N PHE A 122 8.03 -3.97 11.04
CA PHE A 122 7.01 -4.54 11.92
C PHE A 122 5.89 -5.22 11.13
N ALA A 123 5.38 -4.58 10.07
CA ALA A 123 4.36 -5.16 9.19
C ALA A 123 4.87 -6.44 8.49
N SER A 124 6.11 -6.43 8.00
CA SER A 124 6.71 -7.60 7.35
C SER A 124 6.95 -8.76 8.32
N LEU A 125 7.43 -8.48 9.54
CA LEU A 125 7.62 -9.49 10.59
C LEU A 125 6.29 -10.11 11.04
N TYR A 126 5.22 -9.30 11.05
CA TYR A 126 3.88 -9.75 11.36
C TYR A 126 3.31 -10.65 10.24
N GLU A 127 3.46 -10.25 8.97
CA GLU A 127 3.06 -11.04 7.80
C GLU A 127 3.84 -12.36 7.66
N LEU A 128 5.10 -12.39 8.10
CA LEU A 128 5.94 -13.61 8.10
C LEU A 128 5.66 -14.56 9.28
N ASN A 129 4.59 -14.36 10.06
CA ASN A 129 4.20 -15.19 11.22
C ASN A 129 5.30 -15.35 12.29
N VAL A 130 6.26 -14.43 12.38
CA VAL A 130 7.39 -14.55 13.32
C VAL A 130 6.92 -14.49 14.78
N PHE A 131 5.83 -13.76 15.06
CA PHE A 131 5.26 -13.59 16.40
C PHE A 131 4.10 -14.54 16.72
N GLY A 132 3.69 -15.41 15.78
CA GLY A 132 2.57 -16.36 15.91
C GLY A 132 1.87 -16.60 14.56
N GLU A 133 1.03 -17.64 14.46
CA GLU A 133 0.24 -17.91 13.24
C GLU A 133 -0.92 -16.92 13.08
N PHE A 134 -0.64 -15.73 12.54
CA PHE A 134 -1.62 -14.67 12.28
C PHE A 134 -2.05 -14.61 10.82
N ASN A 135 -1.18 -15.01 9.89
CA ASN A 135 -1.47 -15.20 8.48
C ASN A 135 -1.28 -16.69 8.12
N PRO A 136 -2.33 -17.54 8.22
CA PRO A 136 -2.21 -18.93 7.82
C PRO A 136 -1.89 -19.02 6.32
N PRO A 137 -1.06 -19.99 5.89
CA PRO A 137 -0.77 -20.17 4.46
C PRO A 137 -2.08 -20.36 3.69
N VAL A 138 -2.18 -19.74 2.52
CA VAL A 138 -3.29 -19.96 1.60
C VAL A 138 -3.46 -21.46 1.41
N CYS A 139 -4.64 -21.98 1.77
CA CYS A 139 -4.99 -23.39 1.60
C CYS A 139 -4.59 -23.84 0.19
N LYS A 140 -3.98 -25.02 0.07
CA LYS A 140 -3.69 -25.63 -1.24
C LYS A 140 -4.95 -25.57 -2.09
N SER A 141 -4.94 -24.75 -3.13
CA SER A 141 -5.96 -24.80 -4.15
C SER A 141 -5.81 -26.15 -4.84
N SER A 142 -6.77 -27.04 -4.63
CA SER A 142 -6.95 -28.23 -5.47
C SER A 142 -7.40 -27.75 -6.84
N TYR A 143 -6.45 -27.37 -7.69
CA TYR A 143 -6.60 -27.40 -9.13
C TYR A 143 -5.86 -28.60 -9.68
#